data_AF-A0A529GGY3-F1
#
_entry.id   AF-A0A529GGY3-F1
#
_cell.length_a   1.000
_cell.length_b   1.000
_cell.length_c   1.000
_cell.angle_alpha   90.00
_cell.angle_beta   90.00
_cell.angle_gamma   90.00
#
_symmetry.space_group_name_H-M   'P 1'
#
loop_
_entity.id
_entity.type
_entity.pdbx_description
1 polymer ?
#
loop_
_entity_poly.entity_id
_entity_poly.type
_entity_poly.pdbx_seq_one_letter_code
_entity_poly.pdbx_strand_id
1 'polypeptide(L)'
;LDCTIDGGVGYVITSNKGVSCTFRPYHHGPSEQYTGMISKLGVDVGQTHQGQLAWAVLAATRSHDEGDLAGNYYGVNAEASVVTGGGANLLVGGLNSAFMLEPLSVQAQTGVNLAVAVTSLELVHSFK
;
A
#
# COMPACT_ATOMS: atom_id res chain seq x y z
N LEU A 1 -4.91 3.81 -5.85
CA LEU A 1 -4.60 4.33 -4.50
C LEU A 1 -3.17 4.84 -4.56
N ASP A 2 -3.01 6.16 -4.56
CA ASP A 2 -1.71 6.81 -4.69
C ASP A 2 -1.27 7.30 -3.31
N CYS A 3 -0.13 6.83 -2.82
CA CYS A 3 0.41 7.15 -1.51
C CYS A 3 1.76 7.85 -1.61
N THR A 4 1.95 8.90 -0.81
CA THR A 4 3.24 9.56 -0.61
C THR A 4 3.79 9.15 0.74
N ILE A 5 5.05 8.71 0.76
CA ILE A 5 5.78 8.38 2.00
C ILE A 5 6.27 9.67 2.64
N ASP A 6 5.98 9.84 3.92
CA ASP A 6 6.44 10.98 4.70
C ASP A 6 7.98 11.01 4.75
N GLY A 7 8.56 12.17 4.43
CA GLY A 7 10.02 12.36 4.46
C GLY A 7 10.53 12.52 5.88
N GLY A 8 11.68 11.92 6.20
CA GLY A 8 12.31 12.08 7.51
C GLY A 8 13.71 11.46 7.62
N VAL A 9 14.60 12.16 8.33
CA VAL A 9 15.91 11.68 8.78
C VAL A 9 15.73 10.79 10.01
N GLY A 10 16.01 9.49 9.91
CA GLY A 10 15.92 8.59 11.06
C GLY A 10 16.60 7.25 10.80
N TYR A 11 17.31 6.74 11.80
CA TYR A 11 17.95 5.43 11.81
C TYR A 11 16.84 4.36 11.92
N VAL A 12 16.50 3.71 10.81
CA VAL A 12 15.35 2.80 10.70
C VAL A 12 15.74 1.41 11.22
N ILE A 13 15.72 1.22 12.54
CA ILE A 13 15.68 -0.13 13.14
C ILE A 13 14.23 -0.65 13.20
N THR A 14 13.24 0.23 13.05
CA THR A 14 11.81 -0.10 13.00
C THR A 14 11.27 0.30 11.62
N SER A 15 10.95 -0.70 10.79
CA SER A 15 10.58 -0.63 9.37
C SER A 15 9.30 0.15 9.00
N ASN A 16 8.80 1.00 9.91
CA ASN A 16 7.51 1.65 9.81
C ASN A 16 7.63 3.09 9.32
N LYS A 17 6.85 3.48 8.29
CA LYS A 17 6.81 4.84 7.74
C LYS A 17 5.38 5.33 7.55
N GLY A 18 5.15 6.60 7.88
CA GLY A 18 3.88 7.27 7.60
C GLY A 18 3.65 7.46 6.10
N VAL A 19 2.38 7.37 5.70
CA VAL A 19 1.93 7.66 4.34
C VAL A 19 0.67 8.51 4.33
N SER A 20 0.56 9.36 3.32
CA SER A 20 -0.67 10.06 2.95
C SER A 20 -1.13 9.54 1.60
N CYS A 21 -2.38 9.06 1.51
CA CYS A 21 -2.91 8.39 0.34
C CYS A 21 -4.19 9.05 -0.18
N THR A 22 -4.34 9.01 -1.50
CA THR A 22 -5.55 9.42 -2.21
C THR A 22 -6.10 8.24 -3.01
N PHE A 23 -7.34 7.83 -2.70
CA PHE A 23 -8.05 6.84 -3.50
C PHE A 23 -8.94 7.55 -4.52
N ARG A 24 -8.88 7.06 -5.76
CA ARG A 24 -9.70 7.56 -6.88
C ARG A 24 -10.48 6.37 -7.44
N PRO A 25 -11.78 6.26 -7.16
CA PRO A 25 -12.60 5.17 -7.68
C PRO A 25 -12.62 5.20 -9.21
N TYR A 26 -12.55 4.01 -9.84
CA TYR A 26 -12.63 3.90 -11.31
C TYR A 26 -13.97 4.43 -11.85
N HIS A 27 -15.05 4.32 -11.07
CA HIS A 27 -16.41 4.71 -11.46
C HIS A 27 -16.70 6.22 -11.36
N HIS A 28 -15.67 7.08 -11.39
CA HIS A 28 -15.79 8.54 -11.26
C HIS A 28 -16.47 9.00 -9.95
N GLY A 29 -16.37 8.21 -8.88
CA GLY A 29 -16.78 8.62 -7.54
C GLY A 29 -15.87 9.71 -6.95
N PRO A 30 -16.26 10.34 -5.82
CA PRO A 30 -15.41 11.29 -5.14
C PRO A 30 -14.07 10.66 -4.76
N SER A 31 -13.00 11.46 -4.76
CA SER A 31 -11.72 11.00 -4.25
C SER A 31 -11.75 10.97 -2.72
N GLU A 32 -11.14 9.95 -2.15
CA GLU A 32 -11.10 9.73 -0.71
C GLU A 32 -9.67 9.90 -0.19
N GLN A 33 -9.55 10.46 1.01
CA GLN A 33 -8.26 10.71 1.63
C GLN A 33 -8.03 9.74 2.77
N TYR A 34 -6.83 9.16 2.80
CA TYR A 34 -6.41 8.24 3.84
C TYR A 34 -5.04 8.65 4.37
N THR A 35 -4.81 8.39 5.64
CA THR A 35 -3.47 8.35 6.24
C THR A 35 -3.15 6.91 6.62
N GLY A 36 -1.87 6.61 6.84
CA GLY A 36 -1.50 5.24 7.13
C GLY A 36 -0.06 5.05 7.55
N MET A 37 0.26 3.79 7.80
CA MET A 37 1.60 3.32 8.13
C MET A 37 1.95 2.10 7.28
N ILE A 38 3.12 2.10 6.66
CA ILE A 38 3.66 0.95 5.93
C ILE A 38 4.78 0.28 6.73
N SER A 39 4.88 -1.04 6.65
CA SER A 39 6.06 -1.81 7.05
C SER A 39 6.77 -2.36 5.81
N LYS A 40 8.11 -2.41 5.81
CA LYS A 40 8.91 -2.92 4.68
C LYS A 40 9.87 -4.04 5.06
N LEU A 41 10.14 -4.96 4.11
CA LEU A 41 11.25 -5.91 4.17
C LEU A 41 12.52 -5.30 3.56
N GLY A 42 13.61 -5.27 4.33
CA GLY A 42 14.98 -5.15 3.80
C GLY A 42 15.60 -3.75 3.82
N VAL A 43 16.69 -3.65 4.59
CA VAL A 43 17.83 -2.71 4.54
C VAL A 43 17.53 -1.25 4.13
N ASP A 44 17.22 -0.42 5.11
CA ASP A 44 17.46 1.02 5.05
C ASP A 44 18.67 1.36 5.94
N VAL A 45 19.89 1.08 5.46
CA VAL A 45 21.09 1.79 5.93
C VAL A 45 21.25 3.00 5.01
N GLY A 46 20.47 4.06 5.28
CA GLY A 46 20.48 5.27 4.46
C GLY A 46 19.31 6.20 4.73
N GLN A 47 19.38 7.42 4.18
CA GLN A 47 18.28 8.39 4.23
C GLN A 47 17.08 7.88 3.40
N THR A 48 15.90 7.80 4.00
CA THR A 48 14.67 7.54 3.25
C THR A 48 14.31 8.80 2.47
N HIS A 49 14.44 8.74 1.14
CA HIS A 49 13.91 9.80 0.26
C HIS A 49 12.37 9.73 0.23
N GLN A 50 11.71 10.87 0.02
CA GLN A 50 10.28 10.88 -0.30
C GLN A 50 10.03 9.96 -1.49
N GLY A 51 9.16 8.97 -1.31
CA GLY A 51 8.82 7.98 -2.32
C GLY A 51 7.32 7.99 -2.59
N GLN A 52 6.94 7.58 -3.80
CA GLN A 52 5.54 7.37 -4.17
C GLN A 52 5.27 5.87 -4.26
N LEU A 53 4.10 5.46 -3.79
CA LEU A 53 3.56 4.11 -3.93
C LEU A 53 2.23 4.22 -4.68
N ALA A 54 2.02 3.38 -5.68
CA ALA A 54 0.74 3.31 -6.37
C ALA A 54 0.23 1.88 -6.32
N TRP A 55 -1.04 1.73 -5.95
CA TRP A 55 -1.71 0.45 -5.85
C TRP A 55 -2.99 0.45 -6.70
N ALA A 56 -3.18 -0.60 -7.49
CA ALA A 56 -4.50 -0.95 -7.99
C ALA A 56 -5.33 -1.52 -6.85
N VAL A 57 -6.60 -1.13 -6.77
CA VAL A 57 -7.52 -1.57 -5.71
C VAL A 57 -8.57 -2.48 -6.35
N LEU A 58 -8.65 -3.70 -5.85
CA LEU A 58 -9.62 -4.70 -6.28
C LEU A 58 -10.55 -5.00 -5.10
N ALA A 59 -11.86 -4.94 -5.34
CA ALA A 59 -12.88 -5.23 -4.32
C ALA A 59 -13.59 -6.56 -4.62
N ALA A 60 -13.92 -7.32 -3.58
CA ALA A 60 -14.72 -8.54 -3.67
C ALA A 60 -16.22 -8.26 -3.92
N THR A 61 -16.66 -7.01 -3.70
CA THR A 61 -18.03 -6.54 -3.87
C THR A 61 -18.12 -5.46 -4.94
N ARG A 62 -19.33 -5.25 -5.49
CA ARG A 62 -19.60 -4.18 -6.46
C ARG A 62 -19.95 -2.84 -5.80
N SER A 63 -20.36 -2.87 -4.54
CA SER A 63 -20.58 -1.68 -3.72
C SER A 63 -19.31 -1.36 -2.94
N HIS A 64 -19.02 -0.07 -2.84
CA HIS A 64 -17.93 0.55 -2.09
C HIS A 64 -18.49 1.85 -1.53
N ASP A 65 -18.43 2.01 -0.22
CA ASP A 65 -18.77 3.24 0.49
C ASP A 65 -17.48 4.00 0.85
N GLU A 66 -17.60 5.32 1.02
CA GLU A 66 -16.49 6.17 1.45
C GLU A 66 -15.90 5.64 2.77
N GLY A 67 -14.60 5.41 2.79
CA GLY A 67 -13.90 4.88 3.97
C GLY A 67 -13.72 3.37 3.99
N ASP A 68 -14.30 2.59 3.09
CA ASP A 68 -14.22 1.12 3.12
C ASP A 68 -12.79 0.57 2.95
N LEU A 69 -11.87 1.37 2.37
CA LEU A 69 -10.46 0.98 2.29
C LEU A 69 -9.75 1.05 3.65
N ALA A 70 -10.35 1.65 4.68
CA ALA A 70 -9.74 1.68 6.01
C ALA A 70 -9.57 0.26 6.57
N GLY A 71 -8.44 0.02 7.22
CA GLY A 71 -8.11 -1.28 7.79
C GLY A 71 -6.66 -1.69 7.57
N ASN A 72 -6.36 -2.90 8.01
CA ASN A 72 -5.04 -3.49 7.92
C ASN A 72 -4.92 -4.37 6.68
N TYR A 73 -3.83 -4.21 5.95
CA TYR A 73 -3.48 -4.99 4.79
C TYR A 73 -2.17 -5.72 5.05
N TYR A 74 -2.15 -7.00 4.72
CA TYR A 74 -0.98 -7.86 4.94
C TYR A 74 -0.55 -8.49 3.63
N GLY A 75 0.77 -8.55 3.44
CA GLY A 75 1.40 -9.23 2.32
C GLY A 75 1.01 -10.70 2.30
N VAL A 76 0.42 -11.13 1.19
CA VAL A 76 0.28 -12.55 0.88
C VAL A 76 1.53 -12.99 0.14
N ASN A 77 2.62 -13.14 0.87
CA ASN A 77 3.82 -13.78 0.33
C ASN A 77 3.41 -15.20 -0.04
N ALA A 78 3.40 -15.54 -1.32
CA ALA A 78 3.05 -16.87 -1.82
C ALA A 78 4.14 -17.92 -1.52
N GLU A 79 4.74 -17.89 -0.33
CA GLU A 79 5.76 -18.85 0.12
C GLU A 79 5.12 -20.14 0.66
N ALA A 80 3.78 -20.19 0.75
CA ALA A 80 3.02 -21.37 1.20
C ALA A 80 2.25 -22.13 0.09
N SER A 81 2.33 -21.70 -1.18
CA SER A 81 1.55 -22.31 -2.28
C SER A 81 2.45 -22.79 -3.42
N VAL A 82 2.72 -24.09 -3.42
CA VAL A 82 3.53 -24.83 -4.41
C VAL A 82 2.93 -24.86 -5.84
N VAL A 83 1.84 -24.14 -6.16
CA VAL A 83 1.04 -24.47 -7.36
C VAL A 83 0.73 -23.33 -8.36
N THR A 84 1.02 -22.05 -8.10
CA THR A 84 0.73 -21.00 -9.11
C THR A 84 1.87 -20.01 -9.22
N GLY A 85 2.76 -20.24 -10.20
CA GLY A 85 3.87 -19.37 -10.53
C GLY A 85 3.39 -17.96 -10.89
N GLY A 86 3.59 -17.02 -9.97
CA GLY A 86 3.33 -15.59 -10.16
C GLY A 86 3.71 -14.82 -8.90
N GLY A 87 4.95 -14.35 -8.81
CA GLY A 87 5.52 -13.65 -7.65
C GLY A 87 5.06 -12.20 -7.50
N ALA A 88 3.76 -11.98 -7.34
CA ALA A 88 3.21 -10.66 -7.05
C ALA A 88 3.09 -10.46 -5.52
N ASN A 89 3.72 -9.43 -4.97
CA ASN A 89 3.51 -9.00 -3.59
C ASN A 89 2.18 -8.26 -3.49
N LEU A 90 1.10 -8.99 -3.26
CA LEU A 90 -0.23 -8.42 -3.05
C LEU A 90 -0.45 -8.14 -1.56
N LEU A 91 -1.17 -7.07 -1.23
CA LEU A 91 -1.67 -6.85 0.12
C LEU A 91 -3.18 -7.12 0.16
N VAL A 92 -3.65 -7.90 1.13
CA VAL A 92 -5.08 -8.21 1.30
C VAL A 92 -5.56 -7.69 2.63
N GLY A 93 -6.71 -7.04 2.66
CA GLY A 93 -7.17 -6.32 3.85
C GLY A 93 -8.40 -5.44 3.64
N GLY A 94 -8.42 -4.33 4.39
CA GLY A 94 -9.54 -3.39 4.41
C GLY A 94 -10.76 -3.93 5.18
N LEU A 95 -11.91 -3.29 4.99
CA LEU A 95 -13.14 -3.68 5.66
C LEU A 95 -13.50 -5.14 5.33
N ASN A 96 -13.63 -5.99 6.35
CA ASN A 96 -13.94 -7.41 6.24
C ASN A 96 -13.03 -8.21 5.29
N SER A 97 -11.78 -7.77 5.07
CA SER A 97 -10.85 -8.39 4.10
C SER A 97 -11.40 -8.43 2.66
N ALA A 98 -12.27 -7.48 2.31
CA ALA A 98 -12.91 -7.41 0.99
C ALA A 98 -12.04 -6.74 -0.09
N PHE A 99 -10.85 -6.26 0.25
CA PHE A 99 -10.00 -5.49 -0.66
C PHE A 99 -8.63 -6.12 -0.86
N MET A 100 -8.12 -6.00 -2.09
CA MET A 100 -6.76 -6.37 -2.46
C MET A 100 -6.06 -5.18 -3.12
N LEU A 101 -4.80 -4.97 -2.73
CA LEU A 101 -3.92 -3.94 -3.26
C LEU A 101 -2.81 -4.60 -4.08
N GLU A 102 -2.82 -4.34 -5.38
CA GLU A 102 -1.77 -4.79 -6.30
C GLU A 102 -0.77 -3.66 -6.55
N PRO A 103 0.54 -3.88 -6.35
CA PRO A 103 1.54 -2.87 -6.56
C PRO A 103 1.65 -2.54 -8.04
N LEU A 104 1.32 -1.31 -8.40
CA LEU A 104 1.57 -0.83 -9.75
C LEU A 104 3.05 -0.48 -9.86
N SER A 105 3.74 -1.07 -10.84
CA SER A 105 5.11 -0.70 -11.17
C SER A 105 5.15 0.69 -11.77
N VAL A 106 5.22 1.69 -10.89
CA VAL A 106 5.67 3.02 -11.26
C VAL A 106 7.19 2.94 -11.37
N GLN A 107 7.73 3.19 -12.56
CA GLN A 107 9.17 3.40 -12.72
C GLN A 107 9.57 4.64 -11.91
N ALA A 108 9.98 4.42 -10.67
CA ALA A 108 10.66 5.43 -9.87
C ALA A 108 11.98 5.80 -10.56
N GLN A 109 12.47 7.02 -10.37
CA GLN A 109 13.72 7.49 -10.97
C GLN A 109 14.94 6.61 -10.63
N THR A 110 14.83 5.77 -9.60
CA THR A 110 15.84 4.79 -9.16
C THR A 110 15.68 3.39 -9.76
N GLY A 111 14.65 3.14 -10.56
CA GLY A 111 14.40 1.84 -11.22
C GLY A 111 13.83 0.74 -10.30
N VAL A 112 13.51 1.05 -9.04
CA VAL A 112 12.98 0.08 -8.06
C VAL A 112 11.55 0.45 -7.68
N ASN A 113 10.62 -0.50 -7.81
CA ASN A 113 9.26 -0.35 -7.30
C ASN A 113 9.25 -0.59 -5.77
N LEU A 114 9.16 0.50 -5.00
CA LEU A 114 9.13 0.45 -3.53
C LEU A 114 7.88 -0.24 -2.96
N ALA A 115 6.78 -0.31 -3.71
CA ALA A 115 5.55 -0.97 -3.28
C ALA A 115 5.76 -2.48 -3.11
N VAL A 116 6.63 -3.09 -3.92
CA VAL A 116 6.98 -4.51 -3.82
C VAL A 116 7.70 -4.83 -2.50
N ALA A 117 8.37 -3.87 -1.86
CA ALA A 117 9.03 -4.08 -0.58
C ALA A 117 8.10 -3.95 0.63
N VAL A 118 6.84 -3.50 0.44
CA VAL A 118 5.87 -3.29 1.51
C VAL A 118 5.27 -4.63 1.93
N THR A 119 5.34 -4.95 3.22
CA THR A 119 4.76 -6.18 3.80
C THR A 119 3.45 -5.96 4.50
N SER A 120 3.18 -4.74 4.95
CA SER A 120 1.89 -4.37 5.51
C SER A 120 1.62 -2.89 5.31
N LEU A 121 0.34 -2.56 5.25
CA LEU A 121 -0.17 -1.20 5.17
C LEU A 121 -1.39 -1.09 6.09
N GLU A 122 -1.39 -0.11 6.96
CA GLU A 122 -2.58 0.30 7.71
C GLU A 122 -3.15 1.56 7.07
N LEU A 123 -4.47 1.62 6.86
CA LEU A 123 -5.17 2.80 6.35
C LEU A 123 -6.23 3.27 7.33
N VAL A 124 -6.27 4.58 7.54
CA VAL A 124 -7.29 5.29 8.30
C VAL A 124 -7.92 6.35 7.41
N HIS A 125 -9.25 6.37 7.36
CA HIS A 125 -9.98 7.39 6.60
C HIS A 125 -9.77 8.77 7.23
N SER A 126 -9.40 9.76 6.42
CA SER A 126 -9.13 11.12 6.85
C SER A 126 -10.29 12.04 6.50
N PHE A 127 -11.07 12.45 7.49
CA PHE A 127 -12.05 13.53 7.37
C PHE A 127 -11.29 14.87 7.39
N LYS A 128 -10.98 15.43 6.21
CA LYS A 128 -10.54 16.83 6.12
C LYS A 128 -11.73 17.76 6.12
#